data_AF-A0A9E4ENW0-F1
#
_entry.id   AF-A0A9E4ENW0-F1
#
_cell.length_a   1.000
_cell.length_b   1.000
_cell.length_c   1.000
_cell.angle_alpha   90.00
_cell.angle_beta   90.00
_cell.angle_gamma   90.00
#
_symmetry.space_group_name_H-M   'P 1'
#
loop_
_entity.id
_entity.type
_entity.pdbx_description
1 polymer ?
#
loop_
_entity_poly.entity_id
_entity_poly.type
_entity_poly.pdbx_seq_one_letter_code
_entity_poly.pdbx_strand_id
1 'polypeptide(L)'
;QKGSDTDQGRIHIKYGLPTDIERSPFSATGKAFEIWTYEHLNYYEFVFLDRLGDGVYEMIHATMPGERYNPNWRDEQAIGDQTDPTSLPSEAFSPP
;
A
#
# COMPACT_ATOMS: atom_id res chain seq x y z
N GLN A 1 -0.63 21.05 7.73
CA GLN A 1 -0.43 19.73 8.35
C GLN A 1 1.06 19.58 8.64
N LYS A 2 1.43 18.99 9.79
CA LYS A 2 2.83 18.84 10.20
C LYS A 2 3.41 17.64 9.47
N GLY A 3 4.52 17.81 8.76
CA GLY A 3 5.23 16.73 8.04
C GLY A 3 5.83 15.62 8.92
N SER A 4 5.41 15.54 10.19
CA SER A 4 5.75 14.53 11.18
C SER A 4 4.61 13.56 11.51
N ASP A 5 3.41 13.78 10.96
CA ASP A 5 2.21 12.95 11.22
C ASP A 5 1.95 11.88 10.15
N THR A 6 2.81 11.77 9.13
CA THR A 6 2.73 10.67 8.15
C THR A 6 3.74 9.60 8.49
N ASP A 7 3.39 8.32 8.25
CA ASP A 7 4.30 7.21 8.54
C ASP A 7 5.64 7.35 7.81
N GLN A 8 5.64 7.98 6.63
CA GLN A 8 6.86 8.31 5.88
C GLN A 8 7.80 9.21 6.69
N GLY A 9 7.28 10.22 7.38
CA GLY A 9 8.08 11.10 8.25
C GLY A 9 8.68 10.34 9.44
N ARG A 10 7.90 9.44 10.04
CA ARG A 10 8.37 8.57 11.14
C ARG A 10 9.50 7.63 10.68
N ILE A 11 9.33 6.97 9.54
CA ILE A 11 10.33 6.06 8.97
C ILE A 11 11.59 6.84 8.57
N HIS A 12 11.44 8.02 7.97
CA HIS A 12 12.55 8.90 7.63
C HIS A 12 13.37 9.33 8.85
N ILE A 13 12.72 9.71 9.95
CA ILE A 13 13.44 10.10 11.19
C ILE A 13 14.16 8.89 11.81
N LYS A 14 13.55 7.71 11.76
CA LYS A 14 14.08 6.49 12.41
C LYS A 14 15.22 5.83 11.63
N TYR A 15 15.12 5.80 10.31
CA TYR A 15 16.02 5.05 9.43
C TYR A 15 16.79 5.91 8.42
N GLY A 16 16.46 7.20 8.31
CA GLY A 16 17.07 8.12 7.37
C GLY A 16 16.46 8.05 5.97
N LEU A 17 17.22 8.55 4.98
CA LEU A 17 16.83 8.50 3.58
C LEU A 17 16.88 7.05 3.06
N PRO A 18 15.86 6.60 2.32
CA PRO A 18 15.95 5.34 1.59
C PRO A 18 17.02 5.44 0.50
N THR A 19 17.59 4.30 0.13
CA THR A 19 18.51 4.19 -1.01
C THR A 19 17.75 4.40 -2.33
N ASP A 20 16.54 3.86 -2.43
CA ASP A 20 15.70 3.97 -3.61
C ASP A 20 14.22 4.20 -3.24
N ILE A 21 13.50 4.89 -4.12
CA ILE A 21 12.07 5.15 -3.96
C ILE A 21 11.36 4.84 -5.29
N GLU A 22 10.61 3.73 -5.30
CA GLU A 22 9.68 3.43 -6.38
C GLU A 22 8.34 4.11 -6.08
N ARG A 23 7.77 4.81 -7.06
CA ARG A 23 6.48 5.49 -6.92
C ARG A 23 5.54 5.05 -8.01
N SER A 24 4.34 4.67 -7.61
CA SER A 24 3.23 4.41 -8.53
C SER A 24 2.13 5.45 -8.29
N PRO A 25 1.77 6.26 -9.31
CA PRO A 25 0.69 7.23 -9.19
C PRO A 25 -0.67 6.54 -9.07
N PHE A 26 -1.65 7.30 -8.61
CA PHE A 26 -3.03 6.85 -8.61
C PHE A 26 -3.49 6.57 -10.04
N SER A 27 -4.18 5.45 -10.25
CA SER A 27 -4.66 5.02 -11.57
C SER A 27 -6.08 4.47 -11.49
N ALA A 28 -6.70 4.20 -12.64
CA ALA A 28 -8.04 3.62 -12.70
C ALA A 28 -8.13 2.22 -12.05
N THR A 29 -7.00 1.53 -11.89
CA THR A 29 -6.95 0.14 -11.43
C THR A 29 -6.28 -0.01 -10.06
N GLY A 30 -5.75 1.08 -9.49
CA GLY A 30 -4.99 1.00 -8.25
C GLY A 30 -4.73 2.35 -7.60
N LYS A 31 -4.73 2.35 -6.27
CA LYS A 31 -4.37 3.48 -5.42
C LYS A 31 -2.88 3.82 -5.56
N ALA A 32 -2.50 5.06 -5.26
CA ALA A 32 -1.11 5.48 -5.31
C ALA A 32 -0.31 4.85 -4.16
N PHE A 33 0.90 4.38 -4.43
CA PHE A 33 1.79 3.83 -3.42
C PHE A 33 3.24 4.23 -3.67
N GLU A 34 4.05 4.17 -2.61
CA GLU A 34 5.50 4.30 -2.67
C GLU A 34 6.16 3.10 -1.99
N ILE A 35 7.24 2.59 -2.57
CA ILE A 35 8.10 1.57 -1.98
C ILE A 35 9.46 2.21 -1.73
N TRP A 36 9.86 2.23 -0.46
CA TRP A 36 11.14 2.76 -0.02
C TRP A 36 12.06 1.60 0.31
N THR A 37 13.21 1.56 -0.35
CA THR A 37 14.19 0.48 -0.22
C THR A 37 15.44 0.98 0.49
N TYR A 38 15.87 0.27 1.53
CA TYR A 38 17.05 0.54 2.34
C TYR A 38 18.08 -0.57 2.14
N GLU A 39 18.82 -0.51 1.02
CA GLU A 39 19.85 -1.51 0.70
C GLU A 39 20.94 -1.58 1.79
N HIS A 40 21.29 -0.41 2.33
CA HIS A 40 22.29 -0.26 3.39
C HIS A 40 21.87 -0.88 4.74
N LEU A 41 20.61 -1.29 4.88
CA LEU A 41 20.06 -1.95 6.08
C LEU A 41 19.72 -3.42 5.82
N ASN A 42 20.39 -4.12 4.90
CA ASN A 42 20.04 -5.50 4.48
C ASN A 42 18.78 -5.58 3.59
N TYR A 43 18.60 -4.61 2.68
CA TYR A 43 17.49 -4.61 1.71
C TYR A 43 16.11 -4.64 2.38
N TYR A 44 15.92 -3.81 3.41
CA TYR A 44 14.60 -3.63 3.98
C TYR A 44 13.74 -2.74 3.08
N GLU A 45 12.45 -3.08 3.02
CA GLU A 45 11.45 -2.41 2.21
C GLU A 45 10.35 -1.88 3.12
N PHE A 46 9.83 -0.71 2.78
CA PHE A 46 8.68 -0.09 3.42
C PHE A 46 7.71 0.34 2.32
N VAL A 47 6.46 -0.07 2.43
CA VAL A 47 5.42 0.25 1.47
C VAL A 47 4.42 1.18 2.10
N PHE A 48 4.20 2.29 1.43
CA PHE A 48 3.30 3.34 1.83
C PHE A 48 2.17 3.46 0.81
N LEU A 49 0.93 3.54 1.27
CA LEU A 49 -0.26 3.60 0.42
C LEU A 49 -1.06 4.85 0.74
N ASP A 50 -1.39 5.63 -0.29
CA ASP A 50 -2.39 6.68 -0.20
C ASP A 50 -3.78 6.05 -0.39
N ARG A 51 -4.49 5.84 0.72
CA ARG A 51 -5.79 5.18 0.70
C ARG A 51 -6.89 6.05 0.12
N LEU A 52 -6.79 7.37 0.30
CA LEU A 52 -7.85 8.33 0.03
C LEU A 52 -7.61 9.14 -1.25
N GLY A 53 -6.39 9.10 -1.79
CA GLY A 53 -5.98 9.94 -2.92
C GLY A 53 -5.73 11.40 -2.52
N ASP A 54 -5.50 11.68 -1.23
CA ASP A 54 -5.31 13.02 -0.68
C ASP A 54 -3.83 13.37 -0.42
N GLY A 55 -2.92 12.47 -0.79
CA GLY A 55 -1.48 12.60 -0.58
C GLY A 55 -1.02 12.20 0.83
N VAL A 56 -1.90 11.63 1.66
CA VAL A 56 -1.54 11.09 2.97
C VAL A 56 -1.25 9.60 2.84
N TYR A 57 0.04 9.25 2.90
CA TYR A 57 0.47 7.86 2.79
C TYR A 57 0.62 7.19 4.17
N GLU A 58 0.02 6.01 4.30
CA GLU A 58 0.12 5.14 5.47
C GLU A 58 1.04 3.96 5.20
N MET A 59 1.83 3.53 6.19
CA MET A 59 2.68 2.34 6.04
C MET A 59 1.83 1.07 6.19
N ILE A 60 1.75 0.29 5.11
CA ILE A 60 0.93 -0.93 5.06
C ILE A 60 1.77 -2.21 5.10
N HIS A 61 3.04 -2.13 4.73
CA HIS A 61 3.99 -3.23 4.77
C HIS A 61 5.41 -2.75 5.06
N ALA A 62 6.16 -3.55 5.80
CA ALA A 62 7.59 -3.42 5.97
C ALA A 62 8.23 -4.80 6.18
N THR A 63 9.42 -5.03 5.62
CA THR A 63 10.21 -6.25 5.89
C THR A 63 11.13 -6.10 7.11
N MET A 64 11.25 -4.87 7.64
CA MET A 64 12.00 -4.55 8.85
C MET A 64 11.36 -5.21 10.09
N PRO A 65 12.13 -5.96 10.91
CA PRO A 65 11.62 -6.55 12.14
C PRO A 65 11.05 -5.52 13.11
N GLY A 66 9.86 -5.80 13.65
CA GLY A 66 9.17 -4.91 14.60
C GLY A 66 8.27 -3.85 13.95
N GLU A 67 8.22 -3.79 12.61
CA GLU A 67 7.27 -2.97 11.86
C GLU A 67 6.13 -3.84 11.30
N ARG A 68 5.12 -3.23 10.66
CA ARG A 68 3.95 -3.94 10.13
C ARG A 68 4.32 -4.82 8.94
N TYR A 69 4.27 -6.14 9.10
CA TYR A 69 4.52 -7.09 8.02
C TYR A 69 3.22 -7.55 7.34
N ASN A 70 3.00 -7.17 6.07
CA ASN A 70 1.89 -7.66 5.23
C ASN A 70 2.37 -8.02 3.81
N PRO A 71 2.78 -9.27 3.51
CA PRO A 71 3.30 -9.62 2.18
C PRO A 71 2.24 -9.50 1.06
N ASN A 72 0.96 -9.47 1.42
CA ASN A 72 -0.16 -9.33 0.49
C ASN A 72 -0.67 -7.89 0.40
N TRP A 73 0.18 -6.90 0.71
CA TRP A 73 -0.20 -5.47 0.70
C TRP A 73 -0.77 -5.00 -0.64
N ARG A 74 -0.41 -5.67 -1.74
CA ARG A 74 -0.93 -5.40 -3.09
C ARG A 74 -2.45 -5.56 -3.18
N ASP A 75 -3.07 -6.37 -2.33
CA ASP A 75 -4.52 -6.50 -2.26
C ASP A 75 -5.17 -5.22 -1.68
N GLU A 76 -4.46 -4.50 -0.81
CA GLU A 76 -4.95 -3.24 -0.23
C GLU A 76 -4.90 -2.07 -1.23
N GLN A 77 -4.04 -2.15 -2.24
CA GLN A 77 -3.94 -1.13 -3.30
C GLN A 77 -5.10 -1.22 -4.29
N ALA A 78 -5.70 -2.41 -4.42
CA ALA A 78 -6.75 -2.66 -5.38
C ALA A 78 -7.92 -1.74 -5.05
N ILE A 79 -8.36 -0.97 -6.04
CA ILE A 79 -9.63 -0.26 -5.94
C ILE A 79 -10.67 -1.38 -6.03
N GLY A 80 -11.08 -1.90 -4.87
CA GLY A 80 -12.08 -2.96 -4.80
C GLY A 80 -13.26 -2.57 -5.66
N ASP A 81 -13.73 -3.51 -6.47
CA ASP A 81 -14.99 -3.43 -7.20
C ASP A 81 -16.15 -3.42 -6.19
N GLN A 82 -16.24 -2.35 -5.39
CA GLN A 82 -17.41 -2.04 -4.57
C GLN A 82 -18.54 -1.45 -5.43
N THR A 83 -18.60 -1.80 -6.71
CA THR A 83 -19.75 -1.56 -7.59
C THR A 83 -20.54 -2.80 -7.93
N ASP A 84 -20.30 -3.97 -7.33
CA ASP A 84 -21.25 -5.07 -7.54
C ASP A 84 -21.43 -6.06 -6.37
N PRO A 85 -22.43 -5.84 -5.48
CA PRO A 85 -22.93 -6.91 -4.62
C PRO A 85 -23.72 -8.00 -5.39
N THR A 86 -23.82 -7.94 -6.73
CA THR A 86 -24.65 -8.85 -7.55
C THR A 86 -23.88 -9.78 -8.49
N SER A 87 -22.55 -9.88 -8.38
CA SER A 87 -21.83 -10.97 -9.08
C SER A 87 -21.96 -12.29 -8.33
N LEU A 88 -23.20 -12.77 -8.20
CA LEU A 88 -23.48 -14.20 -8.09
C LEU A 88 -23.14 -14.81 -9.46
N PRO A 89 -22.43 -15.96 -9.52
CA PRO A 89 -22.33 -16.69 -10.77
C PRO A 89 -23.75 -17.00 -11.26
N SER A 90 -24.01 -16.73 -12.54
CA SER A 90 -25.28 -16.96 -13.23
C SER A 90 -25.68 -18.44 -13.36
N GLU A 91 -25.08 -19.34 -12.60
CA GLU A 91 -25.53 -20.72 -12.41
C GLU A 91 -26.55 -20.81 -11.27
N ALA A 92 -27.61 -20.00 -11.37
CA ALA A 92 -28.89 -20.44 -10.84
C ALA A 92 -29.33 -21.62 -11.70
N PHE A 93 -29.17 -22.82 -11.15
CA PHE A 93 -29.95 -24.01 -11.47
C PHE A 93 -31.25 -23.64 -12.22
N SER A 94 -31.27 -23.85 -13.53
CA SER A 94 -32.52 -23.97 -14.27
C SER A 94 -32.85 -25.46 -14.39
N PRO A 95 -33.69 -26.04 -13.50
CA PRO A 95 -34.57 -27.13 -13.91
C PRO A 95 -35.80 -26.50 -14.60
N PRO A 96 -36.44 -27.20 -15.54
CA PRO A 96 -36.98 -28.54 -15.33
C PRO A 96 -36.22 -29.68 -16.01
#